data_AF-A0A0G4IP76-F1
#
_entry.id   AF-A0A0G4IP76-F1
#
_cell.length_a   1.000
_cell.length_b   1.000
_cell.length_c   1.000
_cell.angle_alpha   90.00
_cell.angle_beta   90.00
_cell.angle_gamma   90.00
#
_symmetry.space_group_name_H-M   'P 1'
#
loop_
_entity.id
_entity.type
_entity.pdbx_description
1 polymer ?
#
loop_
_entity_poly.entity_id
_entity_poly.type
_entity_poly.pdbx_seq_one_letter_code
_entity_poly.pdbx_strand_id
1 'polypeptide(L)'
;MDAYSMQYMQAVDLSNMAHQKQMQRQWQDSIDLYRQCLRLRVEIGAPERSVAVPLVNGADSFAELKMFDEAEKWAREGLAIRRCCNDVDVRAAEECLEDVHKGRSKAGLPPSDWQALRRTFCSNLGCVNKGKLSVCVRCRTAKYCSSECQKVDWRYVHKKACKESGRSQ
;
A
#
# COMPACT_ATOMS: atom_id res chain seq x y z
N MET A 1 5.45 29.42 5.05
CA MET A 1 5.41 27.97 4.77
C MET A 1 5.16 27.81 3.28
N ASP A 2 5.98 27.05 2.56
CA ASP A 2 5.79 26.83 1.13
C ASP A 2 4.66 25.81 0.86
N ALA A 3 4.25 25.69 -0.41
CA ALA A 3 3.14 24.82 -0.81
C ALA A 3 3.41 23.34 -0.46
N TYR A 4 4.66 22.89 -0.65
CA TYR A 4 5.07 21.52 -0.31
C TYR A 4 4.90 21.25 1.19
N SER A 5 5.40 22.15 2.03
CA SER A 5 5.33 22.04 3.49
C SER A 5 3.88 22.05 3.99
N MET A 6 3.02 22.87 3.39
CA MET A 6 1.59 22.91 3.73
C MET A 6 0.88 21.60 3.38
N GLN A 7 1.12 21.05 2.19
CA GLN A 7 0.54 19.78 1.77
C GLN A 7 1.12 18.58 2.53
N TYR A 8 2.40 18.64 2.90
CA TYR A 8 3.03 17.64 3.75
C TYR A 8 2.39 17.62 5.14
N MET A 9 2.17 18.79 5.74
CA MET A 9 1.45 18.90 7.02
C MET A 9 0.01 18.40 6.91
N GLN A 10 -0.70 18.74 5.83
CA GLN A 10 -2.03 18.20 5.56
C GLN A 10 -2.02 16.65 5.50
N ALA A 11 -0.99 16.04 4.92
CA ALA A 11 -0.86 14.58 4.92
C ALA A 11 -0.58 14.00 6.32
N VAL A 12 0.17 14.71 7.17
CA VAL A 12 0.37 14.34 8.58
C VAL A 12 -0.97 14.40 9.34
N ASP A 13 -1.75 15.46 9.14
CA ASP A 13 -3.06 15.62 9.79
C ASP A 13 -4.03 14.49 9.39
N LEU A 14 -4.07 14.12 8.11
CA LEU A 14 -4.85 12.98 7.63
C LEU A 14 -4.43 11.67 8.33
N SER A 15 -3.13 11.42 8.51
CA SER A 15 -2.62 10.24 9.25
C SER A 15 -3.05 10.26 10.72
N ASN A 16 -3.01 11.43 11.36
CA ASN A 16 -3.42 11.59 12.77
C ASN A 16 -4.93 11.38 12.93
N MET A 17 -5.74 11.96 12.04
CA MET A 17 -7.20 11.74 12.02
C MET A 17 -7.53 10.27 11.78
N ALA A 18 -6.81 9.59 10.87
CA ALA A 18 -7.00 8.17 10.61
C ALA A 18 -6.74 7.33 11.87
N HIS A 19 -5.70 7.66 12.63
CA HIS A 19 -5.40 7.01 13.91
C HIS A 19 -6.48 7.27 14.96
N GLN A 20 -7.01 8.49 15.04
CA GLN A 20 -8.16 8.79 15.90
C GLN A 20 -9.40 7.94 15.54
N LYS A 21 -9.64 7.75 14.23
CA LYS A 21 -10.70 6.84 13.75
C LYS A 21 -10.45 5.38 14.15
N GLN A 22 -9.20 4.91 14.17
CA GLN A 22 -8.84 3.59 14.71
C GLN A 22 -9.20 3.47 16.20
N MET A 23 -8.85 4.46 17.01
CA MET A 23 -9.17 4.47 18.45
C MET A 23 -10.68 4.43 18.71
N GLN A 24 -11.48 4.97 17.79
CA GLN A 24 -12.95 4.93 17.83
C GLN A 24 -13.53 3.67 17.18
N ARG A 25 -12.68 2.73 16.71
CA ARG A 25 -13.06 1.54 15.94
C ARG A 25 -13.85 1.83 14.66
N GLN A 26 -13.70 3.05 14.13
CA GLN A 26 -14.27 3.48 12.85
C GLN A 26 -13.30 3.09 11.73
N TRP A 27 -13.19 1.78 11.50
CA TRP A 27 -12.15 1.21 10.64
C TRP A 27 -12.25 1.66 9.18
N GLN A 28 -13.46 1.78 8.65
CA GLN A 28 -13.67 2.22 7.27
C GLN A 28 -13.24 3.68 7.06
N ASP A 29 -13.63 4.58 7.97
CA ASP A 29 -13.19 5.98 7.95
C ASP A 29 -11.66 6.08 8.06
N SER A 30 -11.05 5.25 8.91
CA SER A 30 -9.59 5.19 9.05
C SER A 30 -8.91 4.80 7.73
N ILE A 31 -9.41 3.76 7.05
CA ILE A 31 -8.92 3.34 5.74
C ILE A 31 -9.01 4.49 4.73
N ASP A 32 -10.15 5.18 4.67
CA ASP A 32 -10.37 6.24 3.70
C ASP A 32 -9.47 7.46 3.96
N LEU A 33 -9.18 7.77 5.23
CA LEU A 33 -8.20 8.81 5.59
C LEU A 33 -6.77 8.38 5.29
N TYR A 34 -6.37 7.13 5.56
CA TYR A 34 -5.05 6.64 5.18
C TYR A 34 -4.85 6.58 3.66
N ARG A 35 -5.90 6.26 2.89
CA ARG A 35 -5.88 6.36 1.41
C ARG A 35 -5.67 7.79 0.93
N GLN A 36 -6.33 8.77 1.56
CA GLN A 36 -6.14 10.19 1.23
C GLN A 36 -4.72 10.64 1.60
N CYS A 37 -4.22 10.28 2.77
CA CYS A 37 -2.85 10.55 3.21
C CYS A 37 -1.83 10.00 2.21
N LEU A 38 -1.96 8.72 1.85
CA LEU A 38 -1.04 8.06 0.91
C LEU A 38 -1.06 8.73 -0.46
N ARG A 39 -2.26 9.04 -0.99
CA ARG A 39 -2.41 9.73 -2.27
C ARG A 39 -1.69 11.08 -2.26
N LEU A 40 -1.90 11.87 -1.21
CA LEU A 40 -1.27 13.19 -1.09
C LEU A 40 0.26 13.09 -0.97
N ARG A 41 0.78 12.18 -0.12
CA ARG A 41 2.22 11.93 0.00
C ARG A 41 2.86 11.53 -1.32
N VAL A 42 2.19 10.68 -2.08
CA VAL A 42 2.62 10.27 -3.42
C VAL A 42 2.61 11.43 -4.42
N GLU A 43 1.55 12.24 -4.42
CA GLU A 43 1.38 13.36 -5.33
C GLU A 43 2.46 14.42 -5.14
N ILE A 44 2.69 14.82 -3.89
CA ILE A 44 3.71 15.83 -3.56
C ILE A 44 5.14 15.30 -3.65
N GLY A 45 5.34 13.98 -3.82
CA GLY A 45 6.68 13.41 -3.87
C GLY A 45 7.34 13.25 -2.51
N ALA A 46 6.57 13.00 -1.46
CA ALA A 46 7.07 12.88 -0.10
C ALA A 46 8.10 11.73 0.02
N PRO A 47 9.01 11.79 1.03
CA PRO A 47 10.04 10.76 1.23
C PRO A 47 9.43 9.37 1.39
N GLU A 48 10.10 8.34 0.88
CA GLU A 48 9.60 6.96 0.87
C GLU A 48 9.22 6.47 2.28
N ARG A 49 10.03 6.80 3.29
CA ARG A 49 9.73 6.50 4.71
C ARG A 49 8.34 7.01 5.11
N SER A 50 7.99 8.24 4.73
CA SER A 50 6.67 8.81 5.04
C SER A 50 5.55 8.11 4.27
N VAL A 51 5.80 7.60 3.06
CA VAL A 51 4.81 6.85 2.26
C VAL A 51 4.47 5.51 2.93
N ALA A 52 5.40 4.88 3.65
CA ALA A 52 5.18 3.60 4.33
C ALA A 52 4.21 3.67 5.52
N VAL A 53 4.13 4.81 6.22
CA VAL A 53 3.29 4.97 7.43
C VAL A 53 1.81 4.67 7.18
N PRO A 54 1.10 5.30 6.22
CA PRO A 54 -0.32 5.02 5.98
C PRO A 54 -0.56 3.60 5.45
N LEU A 55 0.43 2.97 4.82
CA LEU A 55 0.32 1.58 4.35
C LEU A 55 0.28 0.60 5.53
N VAL A 56 1.24 0.70 6.46
CA VAL A 56 1.32 -0.19 7.62
C VAL A 56 0.12 0.04 8.54
N ASN A 57 -0.14 1.29 8.93
CA ASN A 57 -1.24 1.58 9.87
C ASN A 57 -2.61 1.30 9.24
N GLY A 58 -2.77 1.54 7.92
CA GLY A 58 -4.01 1.22 7.22
C GLY A 58 -4.26 -0.28 7.07
N ALA A 59 -3.19 -1.10 7.00
CA ALA A 59 -3.32 -2.56 6.98
C ALA A 59 -3.97 -3.09 8.25
N ASP A 60 -3.67 -2.52 9.42
CA ASP A 60 -4.32 -2.88 10.69
C ASP A 60 -5.84 -2.65 10.62
N SER A 61 -6.27 -1.52 10.05
CA SER A 61 -7.70 -1.23 9.86
C SER A 61 -8.39 -2.18 8.88
N PHE A 62 -7.70 -2.61 7.83
CA PHE A 62 -8.24 -3.67 6.95
C PHE A 62 -8.37 -5.01 7.69
N ALA A 63 -7.40 -5.36 8.53
CA ALA A 63 -7.42 -6.60 9.31
C ALA A 63 -8.59 -6.64 10.30
N GLU A 64 -8.90 -5.52 10.96
CA GLU A 64 -10.07 -5.37 11.84
C GLU A 64 -11.40 -5.58 11.10
N LEU A 65 -11.48 -5.22 9.82
CA LEU A 65 -12.63 -5.52 8.94
C LEU A 65 -12.59 -6.92 8.31
N LYS A 66 -11.62 -7.76 8.68
CA LYS A 66 -11.38 -9.10 8.09
C LYS A 66 -11.08 -9.07 6.59
N MET A 67 -10.68 -7.91 6.07
CA MET A 67 -10.23 -7.72 4.70
C MET A 67 -8.74 -8.09 4.57
N PHE A 68 -8.42 -9.36 4.89
CA PHE A 68 -7.04 -9.80 5.06
C PHE A 68 -6.20 -9.75 3.78
N ASP A 69 -6.83 -9.84 2.61
CA ASP A 69 -6.16 -9.73 1.33
C ASP A 69 -5.66 -8.29 1.07
N GLU A 70 -6.51 -7.30 1.33
CA GLU A 70 -6.16 -5.89 1.26
C GLU A 70 -5.13 -5.52 2.35
N ALA A 71 -5.32 -6.02 3.57
CA ALA A 71 -4.41 -5.82 4.69
C ALA A 71 -3.01 -6.34 4.36
N GLU A 72 -2.90 -7.58 3.87
CA GLU A 72 -1.62 -8.18 3.52
C GLU A 72 -0.94 -7.44 2.38
N LYS A 73 -1.71 -7.00 1.37
CA LYS A 73 -1.16 -6.17 0.31
C LYS A 73 -0.49 -4.93 0.89
N TRP A 74 -1.22 -4.17 1.72
CA TRP A 74 -0.73 -2.91 2.29
C TRP A 74 0.45 -3.11 3.23
N ALA A 75 0.40 -4.13 4.10
CA ALA A 75 1.51 -4.47 5.00
C ALA A 75 2.78 -4.83 4.22
N ARG A 76 2.66 -5.65 3.15
CA ARG A 76 3.81 -6.02 2.31
C ARG A 76 4.39 -4.84 1.53
N GLU A 77 3.56 -3.94 1.03
CA GLU A 77 4.03 -2.71 0.35
C GLU A 77 4.76 -1.78 1.33
N GLY A 78 4.20 -1.56 2.52
CA GLY A 78 4.85 -0.79 3.59
C GLY A 78 6.19 -1.40 4.00
N LEU A 79 6.22 -2.72 4.25
CA LEU A 79 7.44 -3.46 4.61
C LEU A 79 8.50 -3.38 3.51
N ALA A 80 8.12 -3.52 2.25
CA ALA A 80 9.05 -3.42 1.12
C ALA A 80 9.70 -2.03 1.06
N ILE A 81 8.93 -0.96 1.27
CA ILE A 81 9.46 0.40 1.33
C ILE A 81 10.41 0.58 2.51
N ARG A 82 9.98 0.21 3.72
CA ARG A 82 10.80 0.34 4.94
C ARG A 82 12.13 -0.41 4.83
N ARG A 83 12.13 -1.61 4.24
CA ARG A 83 13.36 -2.37 3.94
C ARG A 83 14.24 -1.66 2.92
N CYS A 84 13.66 -1.11 1.84
CA CYS A 84 14.44 -0.43 0.80
C CYS A 84 15.10 0.87 1.29
N CYS A 85 14.50 1.57 2.25
CA CYS A 85 15.06 2.81 2.81
C CYS A 85 15.80 2.62 4.14
N ASN A 86 16.06 1.38 4.56
CA ASN A 86 16.69 1.02 5.84
C ASN A 86 16.04 1.75 7.03
N ASP A 87 14.71 1.70 7.09
CA ASP A 87 13.92 2.32 8.13
C ASP A 87 14.09 1.61 9.48
N VAL A 88 14.03 2.38 10.57
CA VAL A 88 14.10 1.82 11.94
C VAL A 88 12.85 1.04 12.30
N ASP A 89 11.72 1.37 11.67
CA ASP A 89 10.42 0.74 11.93
C ASP A 89 10.15 -0.49 11.05
N VAL A 90 11.17 -1.12 10.45
CA VAL A 90 10.98 -2.36 9.68
C VAL A 90 10.25 -3.43 10.50
N ARG A 91 10.61 -3.57 11.78
CA ARG A 91 10.01 -4.54 12.70
C ARG A 91 8.50 -4.35 12.87
N ALA A 92 8.03 -3.11 13.02
CA ALA A 92 6.61 -2.83 13.16
C ALA A 92 5.81 -3.25 11.91
N ALA A 93 6.41 -3.14 10.72
CA ALA A 93 5.79 -3.61 9.49
C ALA A 93 5.80 -5.15 9.36
N GLU A 94 6.80 -5.83 9.93
CA GLU A 94 6.83 -7.29 10.02
C GLU A 94 5.77 -7.80 10.98
N GLU A 95 5.66 -7.19 12.17
CA GLU A 95 4.64 -7.51 13.18
C GLU A 95 3.22 -7.31 12.62
N CYS A 96 2.96 -6.20 11.92
CA CYS A 96 1.69 -5.97 11.22
C CYS A 96 1.36 -7.09 10.24
N LEU A 97 2.32 -7.53 9.41
CA LEU A 97 2.11 -8.62 8.46
C LEU A 97 1.83 -9.96 9.17
N GLU A 98 2.54 -10.24 10.25
CA GLU A 98 2.29 -11.43 11.08
C GLU A 98 0.89 -11.41 11.70
N ASP A 99 0.44 -10.27 12.21
CA ASP A 99 -0.87 -10.12 12.82
C ASP A 99 -2.00 -10.24 11.80
N VAL A 100 -1.80 -9.75 10.56
CA VAL A 100 -2.70 -10.04 9.43
C VAL A 100 -2.81 -11.55 9.19
N HIS A 101 -1.69 -12.28 9.18
CA HIS A 101 -1.70 -13.74 8.98
C HIS A 101 -2.36 -14.49 10.14
N LYS A 102 -2.08 -14.10 11.39
CA LYS A 102 -2.75 -14.66 12.58
C LYS A 102 -4.25 -14.39 12.54
N GLY A 103 -4.66 -13.17 12.20
CA GLY A 103 -6.06 -12.78 12.04
C GLY A 103 -6.78 -13.60 10.98
N ARG A 104 -6.13 -13.77 9.81
CA ARG A 104 -6.61 -14.62 8.71
C ARG A 104 -6.83 -16.07 9.16
N SER A 105 -5.83 -16.65 9.84
CA SER A 105 -5.91 -18.02 10.37
C SER A 105 -7.02 -18.15 11.41
N LYS A 106 -7.16 -17.19 12.34
CA LYS A 106 -8.21 -17.19 13.36
C LYS A 106 -9.61 -17.07 12.75
N ALA A 107 -9.73 -16.44 11.58
CA ALA A 107 -10.97 -16.39 10.81
C ALA A 107 -11.25 -17.68 10.01
N GLY A 108 -10.40 -18.72 10.10
CA GLY A 108 -10.56 -19.98 9.38
C GLY A 108 -10.24 -19.90 7.89
N LEU A 109 -9.56 -18.84 7.45
CA LEU A 109 -9.14 -18.69 6.06
C LEU A 109 -7.79 -19.38 5.82
N PRO A 110 -7.56 -19.95 4.63
CA PRO A 110 -6.27 -20.53 4.30
C PRO A 110 -5.17 -19.46 4.30
N PRO A 111 -3.90 -19.85 4.52
CA PRO A 111 -2.76 -18.98 4.28
C PRO A 111 -2.86 -18.33 2.90
N SER A 112 -2.39 -17.09 2.78
CA SER A 112 -2.43 -16.39 1.51
C SER A 112 -1.47 -17.00 0.50
N ASP A 113 -1.93 -17.10 -0.75
CA ASP A 113 -1.03 -17.16 -1.88
C ASP A 113 -0.72 -15.73 -2.33
N TRP A 114 0.33 -15.13 -1.75
CA TRP A 114 0.75 -13.77 -2.11
C TRP A 114 1.04 -13.62 -3.61
N GLN A 115 1.53 -14.67 -4.28
CA GLN A 115 1.84 -14.59 -5.71
C GLN A 115 0.58 -14.54 -6.56
N ALA A 116 -0.47 -15.27 -6.17
CA ALA A 116 -1.79 -15.15 -6.78
C ALA A 116 -2.43 -13.81 -6.42
N LEU A 117 -2.35 -13.40 -5.15
CA LEU A 117 -2.97 -12.19 -4.64
C LEU A 117 -2.46 -10.93 -5.33
N ARG A 118 -1.14 -10.78 -5.48
CA ARG A 118 -0.56 -9.63 -6.20
C ARG A 118 -1.01 -9.54 -7.67
N ARG A 119 -1.49 -10.63 -8.28
CA ARG A 119 -1.97 -10.66 -9.68
C ARG A 119 -3.42 -10.19 -9.80
N THR A 120 -4.18 -10.13 -8.72
CA THR A 120 -5.57 -9.67 -8.71
C THR A 120 -5.68 -8.19 -8.38
N PHE A 121 -4.68 -7.60 -7.71
CA PHE A 121 -4.63 -6.19 -7.39
C PHE A 121 -3.93 -5.34 -8.47
N CYS A 122 -4.35 -4.09 -8.56
CA CYS A 122 -3.54 -3.02 -9.14
C CYS A 122 -2.16 -2.97 -8.45
N SER A 123 -1.07 -2.84 -9.21
CA SER A 123 0.30 -2.76 -8.70
C SER A 123 0.66 -1.40 -8.11
N ASN A 124 -0.20 -0.39 -8.25
CA ASN A 124 0.02 0.90 -7.63
C ASN A 124 -0.07 0.81 -6.09
N LEU A 125 0.87 1.50 -5.43
CA LEU A 125 0.98 1.57 -3.97
C LEU A 125 -0.36 1.97 -3.34
N GLY A 126 -0.84 1.16 -2.41
CA GLY A 126 -2.10 1.32 -1.69
C GLY A 126 -3.38 1.20 -2.52
N CYS A 127 -3.29 0.95 -3.83
CA CYS A 127 -4.49 0.78 -4.66
C CYS A 127 -5.07 -0.63 -4.48
N VAL A 128 -6.21 -0.79 -3.83
CA VAL A 128 -6.83 -2.12 -3.63
C VAL A 128 -7.81 -2.52 -4.75
N ASN A 129 -7.80 -1.84 -5.90
CA ASN A 129 -8.71 -2.14 -6.99
C ASN A 129 -8.40 -3.51 -7.61
N LYS A 130 -9.41 -4.39 -7.69
CA LYS A 130 -9.37 -5.74 -8.28
C LYS A 130 -10.16 -5.86 -9.61
N GLY A 131 -10.61 -4.75 -10.17
CA GLY A 131 -11.46 -4.68 -11.36
C GLY A 131 -10.69 -4.92 -12.66
N LYS A 132 -11.07 -4.23 -13.74
CA LYS A 132 -10.38 -4.36 -15.04
C LYS A 132 -8.95 -3.80 -14.94
N LEU A 133 -7.95 -4.68 -15.03
CA LEU A 133 -6.54 -4.30 -14.97
C LEU A 133 -5.87 -4.46 -16.34
N SER A 134 -5.05 -3.47 -16.70
CA SER A 134 -4.19 -3.50 -17.88
C SER A 134 -2.76 -3.87 -17.48
N VAL A 135 -2.14 -4.81 -18.19
CA VAL A 135 -0.74 -5.20 -17.95
C VAL A 135 0.21 -4.14 -18.50
N CYS A 136 1.33 -3.93 -17.81
CA CYS A 136 2.44 -3.15 -18.34
C CYS A 136 2.92 -3.78 -19.66
N VAL A 137 2.88 -3.01 -20.75
CA VAL A 137 3.23 -3.51 -22.09
C VAL A 137 4.67 -4.02 -22.20
N ARG A 138 5.58 -3.52 -21.35
CA ARG A 138 7.00 -3.86 -21.39
C ARG A 138 7.34 -5.15 -20.64
N CYS A 139 6.92 -5.27 -19.38
CA CYS A 139 7.26 -6.43 -18.54
C CYS A 139 6.15 -7.50 -18.48
N ARG A 140 4.92 -7.16 -18.92
CA ARG A 140 3.72 -8.00 -18.85
C ARG A 140 3.40 -8.57 -17.45
N THR A 141 4.00 -8.02 -16.40
CA THR A 141 3.92 -8.54 -15.02
C THR A 141 3.12 -7.60 -14.11
N ALA A 142 3.47 -6.32 -14.07
CA ALA A 142 2.72 -5.32 -13.32
C ALA A 142 1.37 -5.02 -14.01
N LYS A 143 0.34 -4.73 -13.22
CA LYS A 143 -1.04 -4.55 -13.67
C LYS A 143 -1.63 -3.28 -13.07
N TYR A 144 -2.42 -2.53 -13.83
CA TYR A 144 -2.93 -1.23 -13.39
C TYR A 144 -4.40 -1.06 -13.72
N CYS A 145 -5.17 -0.51 -12.79
CA CYS A 145 -6.58 -0.15 -13.03
C CYS A 145 -6.72 1.14 -13.83
N SER A 146 -5.67 1.97 -13.92
CA SER A 146 -5.66 3.21 -14.69
C SER A 146 -4.24 3.62 -15.09
N SER A 147 -4.13 4.56 -16.03
CA SER A 147 -2.84 5.09 -16.50
C SER A 147 -2.12 5.90 -15.39
N GLU A 148 -2.89 6.52 -14.50
CA GLU A 148 -2.43 7.32 -13.37
C GLU A 148 -1.77 6.41 -12.33
N CYS A 149 -2.40 5.26 -12.05
CA CYS A 149 -1.83 4.24 -11.18
C CYS A 149 -0.48 3.72 -11.70
N GLN A 150 -0.36 3.53 -13.02
CA GLN A 150 0.92 3.14 -13.62
C GLN A 150 2.00 4.22 -13.46
N LYS A 151 1.67 5.49 -13.65
CA LYS A 151 2.62 6.61 -13.52
C LYS A 151 3.14 6.75 -12.10
N VAL A 152 2.27 6.61 -11.10
CA VAL A 152 2.64 6.63 -9.69
C VAL A 152 3.59 5.47 -9.37
N ASP A 153 3.20 4.25 -9.69
CA ASP A 153 4.01 3.06 -9.42
C ASP A 153 5.38 3.16 -10.12
N TRP A 154 5.43 3.68 -11.35
CA TRP A 154 6.67 3.94 -12.08
C TRP A 154 7.64 4.83 -11.31
N ARG A 155 7.14 5.88 -10.64
CA ARG A 155 7.98 6.81 -9.86
C ARG A 155 8.63 6.14 -8.65
N TYR A 156 7.89 5.29 -7.94
CA TYR A 156 8.29 4.78 -6.63
C TYR A 156 8.92 3.38 -6.66
N VAL A 157 8.35 2.45 -7.42
CA VAL A 157 8.71 1.02 -7.33
C VAL A 157 8.98 0.42 -8.71
N HIS A 158 8.05 0.55 -9.65
CA HIS A 158 8.07 -0.23 -10.88
C HIS A 158 9.28 0.04 -11.79
N LYS A 159 9.76 1.29 -11.90
CA LYS A 159 10.87 1.62 -12.82
C LYS A 159 12.13 0.77 -12.57
N LYS A 160 12.41 0.42 -11.31
CA LYS A 160 13.57 -0.42 -10.94
C LYS A 160 13.36 -1.90 -11.25
N ALA A 161 12.11 -2.37 -11.19
CA ALA A 161 11.73 -3.77 -11.39
C ALA A 161 11.30 -4.10 -12.83
N CYS A 162 11.00 -3.09 -13.64
CA CYS A 162 10.52 -3.26 -15.02
C CYS A 162 11.65 -3.75 -15.93
N LYS A 163 11.77 -5.07 -16.07
CA LYS A 163 12.66 -5.71 -17.05
C LYS A 163 11.89 -6.00 -18.34
N GLU A 164 12.59 -5.94 -19.48
CA GLU A 164 12.04 -6.44 -20.74
C GLU A 164 11.86 -7.95 -20.64
N SER A 165 10.62 -8.39 -20.60
CA SER A 165 10.29 -9.79 -20.81
C SER A 165 10.46 -10.02 -22.30
N GLY A 166 11.51 -10.74 -22.67
CA GLY A 166 11.94 -10.96 -24.05
C GLY A 166 10.77 -11.22 -25.00
N ARG A 167 10.86 -10.58 -26.18
CA ARG A 167 10.03 -10.94 -27.33
C ARG A 167 10.20 -12.43 -27.57
N SER A 168 9.16 -13.19 -27.33
CA SER A 168 8.99 -14.52 -27.90
C SER A 168 7.59 -14.56 -28.46
N GLN A 169 7.48 -13.97 -29.64
CA GLN A 169 6.63 -14.34 -30.79
C GLN A 169 6.95 -13.35 -31.90
#